data_AF-A0A836BI98-F1
#
_entry.id   AF-A0A836BI98-F1
#
_cell.length_a   1.000
_cell.length_b   1.000
_cell.length_c   1.000
_cell.angle_alpha   90.00
_cell.angle_beta   90.00
_cell.angle_gamma   90.00
#
_symmetry.space_group_name_H-M   'P 1'
#
loop_
_entity.id
_entity.type
_entity.pdbx_description
1 polymer ?
#
loop_
_entity_poly.entity_id
_entity_poly.type
_entity_poly.pdbx_seq_one_letter_code
_entity_poly.pdbx_strand_id
1 'polypeptide(L)'
;MKTLQLALVFTVLIAIFPYAYGIEAPGLKKVITIETGGYQFDVEVVATFQVDEIDFSEDDKKITFYITNGITNNLAEIQIPINLINGDLTFFLDGQEIFPLVRQNAQISFVTLEFEGKGERTLEVIGTTYLPEFSEIAPLVLASALIGLVLIRKIHKI
;
A
#
# COMPACT_ATOMS: atom_id res chain seq x y z
N MET A 1 -3.53 -8.83 53.84
CA MET A 1 -4.85 -9.02 53.20
C MET A 1 -5.43 -7.62 52.96
N LYS A 2 -5.68 -7.07 51.79
CA LYS A 2 -5.70 -7.54 50.40
C LYS A 2 -5.31 -6.33 49.53
N THR A 3 -4.34 -6.51 48.65
CA THR A 3 -4.04 -5.63 47.51
C THR A 3 -5.07 -5.90 46.42
N LEU A 4 -6.05 -5.01 46.21
CA LEU A 4 -6.88 -5.04 44.99
C LEU A 4 -7.68 -3.73 44.84
N GLN A 5 -7.04 -2.64 44.43
CA GLN A 5 -7.74 -1.45 43.91
C GLN A 5 -6.92 -0.81 42.79
N LEU A 6 -6.78 -1.52 41.67
CA LEU A 6 -6.42 -0.92 40.38
C LEU A 6 -6.87 -1.82 39.23
N ALA A 7 -8.19 -1.98 39.08
CA ALA A 7 -8.79 -2.63 37.93
C ALA A 7 -10.22 -2.11 37.75
N LEU A 8 -10.37 -0.81 37.48
CA LEU A 8 -11.67 -0.24 37.07
C LEU A 8 -11.49 1.02 36.20
N VAL A 9 -10.62 0.95 35.19
CA VAL A 9 -10.62 1.93 34.10
C VAL A 9 -10.45 1.16 32.79
N PHE A 10 -11.41 0.29 32.48
CA PHE A 10 -11.50 -0.32 31.15
C PHE A 10 -12.92 -0.73 30.82
N THR A 11 -13.86 0.20 30.97
CA THR A 11 -15.18 0.04 30.37
C THR A 11 -15.69 1.41 29.99
N VAL A 12 -16.16 1.53 28.74
CA VAL A 12 -16.82 2.69 28.13
C VAL A 12 -15.88 3.68 27.43
N LEU A 13 -15.34 3.23 26.29
CA LEU A 13 -15.16 4.09 25.12
C LEU A 13 -15.46 3.30 23.83
N ILE A 14 -16.61 2.64 23.80
CA ILE A 14 -17.20 2.09 22.56
C ILE A 14 -18.54 2.79 22.40
N ALA A 15 -18.54 3.99 21.81
CA ALA A 15 -19.78 4.71 21.52
C ALA A 15 -19.63 5.80 20.44
N ILE A 16 -18.83 5.58 19.39
CA ILE A 16 -19.01 6.31 18.10
C ILE A 16 -18.34 5.54 16.95
N PHE A 17 -18.82 4.34 16.65
CA PHE A 17 -18.81 3.87 15.28
C PHE A 17 -20.27 3.88 14.83
N PRO A 18 -20.64 4.59 13.74
CA PRO A 18 -21.95 4.39 13.17
C PRO A 18 -22.06 2.89 12.87
N TYR A 19 -23.06 2.25 13.46
CA TYR A 19 -23.39 0.86 13.19
C TYR A 19 -23.46 0.69 11.67
N ALA A 20 -22.51 -0.05 11.12
CA ALA A 20 -22.49 -0.41 9.72
C ALA A 20 -23.72 -1.29 9.47
N TYR A 21 -24.80 -0.66 9.03
CA TYR A 21 -25.96 -1.34 8.49
C TYR A 21 -25.49 -2.10 7.24
N GLY A 22 -25.36 -3.42 7.38
CA GLY A 22 -25.29 -4.35 6.26
C GLY A 22 -23.97 -4.39 5.47
N ILE A 23 -22.85 -4.74 6.13
CA ILE A 23 -21.75 -5.38 5.37
C ILE A 23 -22.07 -6.87 5.33
N GLU A 24 -22.70 -7.32 4.23
CA GLU A 24 -23.13 -8.72 4.03
C GLU A 24 -21.97 -9.71 3.77
N ALA A 25 -20.71 -9.29 3.92
CA ALA A 25 -19.55 -10.16 3.77
C ALA A 25 -18.45 -9.83 4.78
N PRO A 26 -17.82 -10.84 5.42
CA PRO A 26 -16.63 -10.60 6.23
C PRO A 26 -15.50 -10.05 5.36
N GLY A 27 -14.72 -9.11 5.90
CA GLY A 27 -13.53 -8.58 5.21
C GLY A 27 -12.47 -9.67 5.05
N LEU A 28 -12.18 -10.03 3.80
CA LEU A 28 -11.10 -10.94 3.40
C LEU A 28 -9.79 -10.15 3.36
N LYS A 29 -8.83 -10.53 4.20
CA LYS A 29 -7.48 -9.96 4.20
C LYS A 29 -6.57 -10.74 3.25
N LYS A 30 -5.86 -10.02 2.38
CA LYS A 30 -4.80 -10.54 1.51
C LYS A 30 -3.57 -9.63 1.64
N VAL A 31 -2.40 -10.25 1.78
CA VAL A 31 -1.10 -9.54 1.74
C VAL A 31 -0.28 -10.16 0.62
N ILE A 32 0.31 -9.32 -0.22
CA ILE A 32 1.12 -9.76 -1.36
C ILE A 32 2.44 -9.00 -1.29
N THR A 33 3.53 -9.75 -1.37
CA THR A 33 4.88 -9.19 -1.43
C THR A 33 5.26 -9.01 -2.90
N ILE A 34 5.49 -7.76 -3.31
CA ILE A 34 6.03 -7.40 -4.61
C ILE A 34 7.55 -7.29 -4.47
N GLU A 35 8.29 -8.08 -5.24
CA GLU A 35 9.76 -8.04 -5.28
C GLU A 35 10.21 -7.27 -6.52
N THR A 36 10.88 -6.14 -6.32
CA THR A 36 11.21 -5.23 -7.41
C THR A 36 12.34 -4.27 -7.00
N GLY A 37 13.21 -3.89 -7.94
CA GLY A 37 14.40 -3.05 -7.65
C GLY A 37 15.34 -3.57 -6.57
N GLY A 38 15.30 -4.87 -6.25
CA GLY A 38 16.06 -5.49 -5.16
C GLY A 38 15.45 -5.32 -3.75
N TYR A 39 14.20 -4.85 -3.66
CA TYR A 39 13.45 -4.67 -2.43
C TYR A 39 12.17 -5.53 -2.43
N GLN A 40 11.56 -5.65 -1.25
CA GLN A 40 10.27 -6.33 -1.05
C GLN A 40 9.27 -5.33 -0.46
N PHE A 41 8.06 -5.30 -1.02
CA PHE A 41 6.99 -4.41 -0.62
C PHE A 41 5.71 -5.19 -0.36
N ASP A 42 5.16 -5.08 0.85
CA ASP A 42 3.89 -5.70 1.18
C ASP A 42 2.74 -4.76 0.84
N VAL A 43 1.92 -5.16 -0.13
CA VAL A 43 0.63 -4.54 -0.43
C VAL A 43 -0.44 -5.31 0.33
N GLU A 44 -1.19 -4.60 1.18
CA GLU A 44 -2.26 -5.19 1.98
C GLU A 44 -3.63 -4.76 1.46
N VAL A 45 -4.53 -5.73 1.29
CA VAL A 45 -5.93 -5.51 0.91
C VAL A 45 -6.84 -6.15 1.95
N VAL A 46 -7.84 -5.40 2.40
CA VAL A 46 -8.97 -5.92 3.18
C VAL A 46 -10.24 -5.60 2.40
N ALA A 47 -10.96 -6.61 1.92
CA ALA A 47 -12.08 -6.40 1.00
C ALA A 47 -13.26 -7.35 1.23
N THR A 48 -14.44 -6.97 0.75
CA THR A 48 -15.63 -7.86 0.71
C THR A 48 -15.63 -8.82 -0.49
N PHE A 49 -14.54 -8.84 -1.27
CA PHE A 49 -14.32 -9.68 -2.45
C PHE A 49 -12.99 -10.41 -2.35
N GLN A 50 -12.82 -11.43 -3.18
CA GLN A 50 -11.59 -12.20 -3.24
C GLN A 50 -10.58 -11.51 -4.17
N VAL A 51 -9.34 -11.37 -3.72
CA VAL A 51 -8.19 -11.01 -4.56
C VAL A 51 -7.49 -12.29 -4.98
N ASP A 52 -7.67 -12.68 -6.23
CA ASP A 52 -7.14 -13.91 -6.79
C ASP A 52 -5.64 -13.77 -7.03
N GLU A 53 -5.27 -12.71 -7.75
CA GLU A 53 -3.91 -12.43 -8.21
C GLU A 53 -3.62 -10.93 -8.18
N ILE A 54 -2.34 -10.59 -8.01
CA ILE A 54 -1.81 -9.25 -8.18
C ILE A 54 -0.61 -9.31 -9.12
N ASP A 55 -0.58 -8.41 -10.08
CA ASP A 55 0.55 -8.18 -10.98
C ASP A 55 1.13 -6.77 -10.80
N PHE A 56 2.41 -6.62 -11.09
CA PHE A 56 3.13 -5.34 -10.97
C PHE A 56 3.98 -5.05 -12.21
N SER A 57 3.75 -3.88 -12.81
CA SER A 57 4.54 -3.36 -13.93
C SER A 57 5.39 -2.18 -13.46
N GLU A 58 6.72 -2.36 -13.50
CA GLU A 58 7.70 -1.30 -13.19
C GLU A 58 7.61 -0.14 -14.18
N ASP A 59 7.51 -0.45 -15.47
CA ASP A 59 7.47 0.53 -16.56
C ASP A 59 6.22 1.41 -16.49
N ASP A 60 5.07 0.80 -16.20
CA ASP A 60 3.78 1.51 -16.09
C ASP A 60 3.52 2.03 -14.67
N LYS A 61 4.36 1.67 -13.69
CA LYS A 61 4.18 2.01 -12.27
C LYS A 61 2.81 1.56 -11.76
N LYS A 62 2.40 0.36 -12.19
CA LYS A 62 1.02 -0.11 -12.11
C LYS A 62 0.92 -1.38 -11.29
N ILE A 63 -0.02 -1.40 -10.35
CA ILE A 63 -0.47 -2.61 -9.66
C ILE A 63 -1.82 -3.01 -10.24
N THR A 64 -1.93 -4.25 -10.72
CA THR A 64 -3.17 -4.81 -11.26
C THR A 64 -3.70 -5.86 -10.29
N PHE A 65 -4.92 -5.69 -9.80
CA PHE A 65 -5.62 -6.64 -8.94
C PHE A 65 -6.67 -7.38 -9.77
N TYR A 66 -6.56 -8.70 -9.83
CA TYR A 66 -7.59 -9.57 -10.38
C TYR A 66 -8.48 -10.04 -9.25
N ILE A 67 -9.77 -9.70 -9.33
CA ILE A 67 -10.71 -9.87 -8.23
C ILE A 67 -11.95 -10.65 -8.67
N THR A 68 -12.44 -11.51 -7.79
CA THR A 68 -13.70 -12.23 -7.97
C THR A 68 -14.65 -11.88 -6.84
N ASN A 69 -15.88 -11.50 -7.19
CA ASN A 69 -16.85 -11.05 -6.21
C ASN A 69 -18.27 -11.62 -6.43
N GLY A 70 -18.89 -12.12 -5.35
CA GLY A 70 -20.23 -12.76 -5.38
C GLY A 70 -21.40 -11.82 -5.05
N ILE A 71 -21.12 -10.62 -4.55
CA ILE A 71 -22.10 -9.63 -4.09
C ILE A 71 -22.05 -8.37 -4.94
N THR A 72 -23.14 -7.60 -4.96
CA THR A 72 -23.23 -6.41 -5.80
C THR A 72 -22.44 -5.23 -5.22
N ASN A 73 -22.50 -5.01 -3.91
CA ASN A 73 -21.89 -3.84 -3.28
C ASN A 73 -20.56 -4.24 -2.66
N ASN A 74 -19.47 -3.70 -3.19
CA ASN A 74 -18.13 -4.10 -2.84
C ASN A 74 -17.41 -2.95 -2.15
N LEU A 75 -16.68 -3.29 -1.09
CA LEU A 75 -15.85 -2.36 -0.32
C LEU A 75 -14.44 -2.95 -0.19
N ALA A 76 -13.43 -2.11 -0.33
CA ALA A 76 -12.05 -2.47 -0.04
C ALA A 76 -11.27 -1.34 0.61
N GLU A 77 -10.34 -1.73 1.48
CA GLU A 77 -9.26 -0.91 1.98
C GLU A 77 -7.94 -1.47 1.43
N ILE A 78 -7.12 -0.63 0.81
CA ILE A 78 -5.84 -1.01 0.21
C ILE A 78 -4.74 -0.15 0.81
N GLN A 79 -3.67 -0.78 1.28
CA GLN A 79 -2.45 -0.12 1.76
C GLN A 79 -1.33 -0.38 0.76
N ILE A 80 -0.86 0.68 0.11
CA ILE A 80 0.20 0.63 -0.88
C ILE A 80 1.42 1.34 -0.30
N PRO A 81 2.59 0.69 -0.18
CA PRO A 81 3.81 1.34 0.27
C PRO A 81 4.19 2.52 -0.64
N ILE A 82 4.43 3.70 -0.05
CA ILE A 82 4.83 4.92 -0.78
C ILE A 82 6.18 4.77 -1.49
N ASN A 83 7.02 3.87 -1.00
CA ASN A 83 8.28 3.55 -1.62
C ASN A 83 8.17 2.51 -2.75
N LEU A 84 6.98 1.94 -3.02
CA LEU A 84 6.71 1.10 -4.19
C LEU A 84 6.21 1.98 -5.35
N ILE A 85 5.01 2.54 -5.20
CA ILE A 85 4.43 3.54 -6.11
C ILE A 85 3.85 4.71 -5.32
N ASN A 86 3.91 5.93 -5.86
CA ASN A 86 3.48 7.13 -5.16
C ASN A 86 3.05 8.26 -6.11
N GLY A 87 2.71 9.40 -5.52
CA GLY A 87 2.24 10.61 -6.17
C GLY A 87 0.73 10.61 -6.33
N ASP A 88 0.26 11.18 -7.42
CA ASP A 88 -1.16 11.21 -7.77
C ASP A 88 -1.57 9.86 -8.33
N LEU A 89 -2.20 9.03 -7.49
CA LEU A 89 -2.65 7.70 -7.88
C LEU A 89 -3.88 7.79 -8.80
N THR A 90 -3.83 7.16 -9.96
CA THR A 90 -4.97 6.98 -10.87
C THR A 90 -5.50 5.54 -10.76
N PHE A 91 -6.82 5.38 -10.82
CA PHE A 91 -7.49 4.11 -10.61
C PHE A 91 -8.41 3.78 -11.78
N PHE A 92 -8.38 2.53 -12.25
CA PHE A 92 -9.31 2.02 -13.25
C PHE A 92 -9.97 0.74 -12.76
N LEU A 93 -11.28 0.63 -12.92
CA LEU A 93 -12.03 -0.60 -12.73
C LEU A 93 -12.59 -1.03 -14.08
N ASP A 94 -12.15 -2.20 -14.56
CA ASP A 94 -12.49 -2.74 -15.88
C ASP A 94 -12.19 -1.75 -17.03
N GLY A 95 -11.08 -1.01 -16.92
CA GLY A 95 -10.67 0.02 -17.88
C GLY A 95 -11.44 1.34 -17.78
N GLN A 96 -12.40 1.47 -16.86
CA GLN A 96 -13.09 2.73 -16.57
C GLN A 96 -12.43 3.43 -15.39
N GLU A 97 -12.07 4.71 -15.56
CA GLU A 97 -11.49 5.51 -14.48
C GLU A 97 -12.49 5.68 -13.31
N ILE A 98 -11.98 5.54 -12.09
CA ILE A 98 -12.72 5.69 -10.84
C ILE A 98 -11.94 6.56 -9.85
N PHE A 99 -12.63 7.09 -8.84
CA PHE A 99 -12.06 8.08 -7.91
C PHE A 99 -12.26 7.63 -6.45
N PRO A 100 -11.51 6.60 -5.98
CA PRO A 100 -11.58 6.18 -4.58
C PRO A 100 -11.03 7.24 -3.64
N LEU A 101 -11.33 7.10 -2.34
CA LEU A 101 -10.80 7.99 -1.33
C LEU A 101 -9.36 7.61 -1.01
N VAL A 102 -8.41 8.52 -1.27
CA VAL A 102 -7.00 8.31 -0.93
C VAL A 102 -6.59 9.18 0.26
N ARG A 103 -5.84 8.57 1.18
CA ARG A 103 -5.17 9.23 2.32
C ARG A 103 -3.73 8.76 2.36
N GLN A 104 -2.78 9.69 2.36
CA GLN A 104 -1.36 9.36 2.40
C GLN A 104 -0.73 9.80 3.72
N ASN A 105 0.23 9.03 4.20
CA ASN A 105 1.15 9.43 5.26
C ASN A 105 2.60 9.31 4.77
N ALA A 106 3.60 9.14 5.63
CA ALA A 106 4.99 9.02 5.19
C ALA A 106 5.37 7.60 4.71
N GLN A 107 4.50 6.61 4.90
CA GLN A 107 4.79 5.19 4.71
C GLN A 107 3.88 4.55 3.67
N ILE A 108 2.59 4.89 3.67
CA ILE A 108 1.57 4.24 2.83
C ILE A 108 0.62 5.24 2.18
N SER A 109 0.11 4.85 1.02
CA SER A 109 -1.16 5.32 0.48
C SER A 109 -2.26 4.39 0.96
N PHE A 110 -3.19 4.91 1.75
CA PHE A 110 -4.39 4.22 2.20
C PHE A 110 -5.56 4.58 1.27
N VAL A 111 -6.12 3.58 0.61
CA VAL A 111 -7.18 3.73 -0.39
C VAL A 111 -8.45 3.08 0.14
N THR A 112 -9.57 3.81 0.12
CA THR A 112 -10.91 3.26 0.35
C THR A 112 -11.68 3.26 -0.97
N LEU A 113 -12.05 2.06 -1.42
CA LEU A 113 -12.71 1.81 -2.70
C LEU A 113 -14.10 1.23 -2.48
N GLU A 114 -15.09 1.80 -3.14
CA GLU A 114 -16.45 1.26 -3.24
C GLU A 114 -16.84 1.12 -4.71
N PHE A 115 -17.43 -0.02 -5.08
CA PHE A 115 -17.97 -0.21 -6.43
C PHE A 115 -19.11 -1.22 -6.47
N GLU A 116 -19.95 -1.11 -7.52
CA GLU A 116 -21.06 -2.02 -7.76
C GLU A 116 -20.76 -3.06 -8.85
N GLY A 117 -21.40 -4.23 -8.73
CA GLY A 117 -21.49 -5.31 -9.72
C GLY A 117 -20.85 -6.61 -9.24
N LYS A 118 -20.88 -7.66 -10.06
CA LYS A 118 -20.46 -9.04 -9.70
C LYS A 118 -19.54 -9.63 -10.76
N GLY A 119 -18.87 -10.73 -10.41
CA GLY A 119 -18.07 -11.54 -11.33
C GLY A 119 -16.57 -11.32 -11.20
N GLU A 120 -15.85 -11.58 -12.28
CA GLU A 120 -14.43 -11.28 -12.40
C GLU A 120 -14.26 -9.82 -12.80
N ARG A 121 -13.41 -9.08 -12.08
CA ARG A 121 -13.10 -7.68 -12.37
C ARG A 121 -11.59 -7.45 -12.31
N THR A 122 -11.16 -6.37 -12.95
CA THR A 122 -9.78 -5.91 -12.91
C THR A 122 -9.72 -4.50 -12.33
N LEU A 123 -8.99 -4.34 -11.23
CA LEU A 123 -8.67 -3.02 -10.66
C LEU A 123 -7.20 -2.69 -10.95
N GLU A 124 -6.95 -1.55 -11.59
CA GLU A 124 -5.60 -1.05 -11.85
C GLU A 124 -5.35 0.20 -10.99
N VAL A 125 -4.17 0.27 -10.39
CA VAL A 125 -3.69 1.42 -9.62
C VAL A 125 -2.36 1.87 -10.19
N ILE A 126 -2.30 3.11 -10.69
CA ILE A 126 -1.14 3.67 -11.39
C ILE A 126 -0.57 4.82 -10.57
N GLY A 127 0.71 4.74 -10.23
CA GLY A 127 1.44 5.83 -9.59
C GLY A 127 2.13 6.75 -10.59
N THR A 128 2.49 7.97 -10.17
CA THR A 128 3.33 8.86 -10.98
C THR A 128 4.81 8.55 -10.80
N THR A 129 5.19 7.93 -9.68
CA THR A 129 6.56 7.50 -9.37
C THR A 129 6.60 6.02 -8.99
N TYR A 130 7.71 5.34 -9.35
CA TYR A 130 8.06 3.99 -8.92
C TYR A 130 9.45 4.03 -8.30
N LEU A 131 9.57 3.47 -7.09
CA LEU A 131 10.72 3.63 -6.19
C LEU A 131 11.11 5.10 -5.96
N PRO A 132 11.86 5.40 -4.89
CA PRO A 132 12.55 6.67 -4.82
C PRO A 132 13.53 6.78 -6.00
N GLU A 133 13.54 7.91 -6.71
CA GLU A 133 14.46 8.17 -7.84
C GLU A 133 15.95 7.96 -7.48
N PHE A 134 16.28 8.02 -6.18
CA PHE A 134 17.62 7.80 -5.67
C PHE A 134 18.00 6.34 -5.45
N SER A 135 17.05 5.40 -5.53
CA SER A 135 17.27 3.96 -5.32
C SER A 135 18.40 3.42 -6.20
N GLU A 136 18.36 3.75 -7.50
CA GLU A 136 19.31 3.23 -8.49
C GLU A 136 20.67 3.95 -8.46
N ILE A 137 20.67 5.26 -8.17
CA ILE A 137 21.87 6.10 -8.21
C ILE A 137 22.61 6.17 -6.87
N ALA A 138 21.96 5.82 -5.75
CA ALA A 138 22.57 5.88 -4.42
C ALA A 138 23.87 5.05 -4.33
N PRO A 139 23.97 3.82 -4.86
CA PRO A 139 25.22 3.07 -4.85
C PRO A 139 26.35 3.76 -5.62
N LEU A 140 26.04 4.38 -6.77
CA LEU A 140 27.00 5.12 -7.61
C LEU A 140 27.49 6.39 -6.92
N VAL A 141 26.58 7.16 -6.32
CA VAL A 141 26.91 8.35 -5.54
C VAL A 141 27.78 7.97 -4.33
N LEU A 142 27.45 6.89 -3.63
CA LEU A 142 28.24 6.40 -2.50
C LEU A 142 29.65 5.96 -2.94
N ALA A 143 29.74 5.18 -4.03
CA ALA A 143 31.02 4.71 -4.56
C ALA A 143 31.91 5.88 -5.02
N SER A 144 31.36 6.86 -5.74
CA SER A 144 32.11 8.03 -6.19
C SER A 144 32.60 8.89 -5.01
N ALA A 145 31.78 9.06 -3.97
CA ALA A 145 32.17 9.76 -2.75
C ALA A 145 33.32 9.02 -2.01
N LEU A 146 33.25 7.69 -1.91
CA LEU A 146 34.33 6.88 -1.32
C LEU A 146 35.64 7.01 -2.10
N ILE A 147 35.59 6.94 -3.45
CA ILE A 147 36.76 7.11 -4.31
C ILE A 147 37.37 8.50 -4.09
N GLY A 148 36.56 9.55 -4.08
CA GLY A 148 37.00 10.91 -3.81
C GLY A 148 37.73 11.06 -2.47
N LEU A 149 37.18 10.48 -1.40
CA LEU A 149 37.78 10.46 -0.07
C LEU A 149 39.15 9.76 -0.04
N VAL A 150 39.29 8.64 -0.76
CA VAL A 150 40.57 7.91 -0.87
C VAL A 150 41.61 8.75 -1.61
N LEU A 151 41.22 9.40 -2.71
CA LEU A 151 42.11 10.27 -3.50
C LEU A 151 42.58 11.49 -2.69
N ILE A 152 41.67 12.17 -1.98
CA ILE A 152 42.01 13.32 -1.11
C ILE A 152 43.02 12.93 -0.04
N ARG A 153 42.82 11.76 0.61
CA ARG A 153 43.74 11.23 1.61
C ARG A 153 45.12 10.91 1.04
N LYS A 154 45.20 10.43 -0.21
CA LYS A 154 46.47 10.14 -0.87
C LYS A 154 47.24 11.41 -1.21
N ILE A 155 46.54 12.49 -1.58
CA ILE A 155 47.14 13.80 -1.89
C ILE A 155 47.65 14.49 -0.62
N HIS A 156 46.94 14.39 0.51
CA HIS A 156 47.34 15.02 1.79
C HIS A 156 48.37 14.22 2.61
N LYS A 157 48.75 13.01 2.20
CA LYS A 157 49.81 12.20 2.84
C LYS A 157 51.18 12.32 2.15
N ILE A 158 51.32 13.28 1.23
CA ILE A 158 52.57 13.75 0.62
C ILE A 158 52.92 15.08 1.26
#